data_AF-A0A9D0BWC5-F1
#
_entry.id   AF-A0A9D0BWC5-F1
#
_cell.length_a   1.000
_cell.length_b   1.000
_cell.length_c   1.000
_cell.angle_alpha   90.00
_cell.angle_beta   90.00
_cell.angle_gamma   90.00
#
_symmetry.space_group_name_H-M   'P 1'
#
loop_
_entity.id
_entity.type
_entity.pdbx_description
1 polymer ?
#
loop_
_entity_poly.entity_id
_entity_poly.type
_entity_poly.pdbx_seq_one_letter_code
_entity_poly.pdbx_strand_id
1 'polypeptide(L)'
;MKIPAEIPQPLFLTAVEIEAIRAALEQMLPRRLTISLNLGRSHREVILTDRNSFLLGETPVALTEVLFRKPEDRTIFIFEQEAWKKWQRFDSATGKFYKMVFTAPARPPTIEISGVKMHVTKDADPVMDTGNKIATLHKISGTVLDTCLGLGYTAIACAEKKQVKRVLVCEADMNVFHLCRQNPWSAALFANRKIQPVLVPAQDFISGIPDSYFDVVLHDPPRFAMSPELYSEKFYRDLFRIMKRGGELYHYTGNPNQRVRKKSLLIQTRELLTQVGFRQVKQAYFGVAARK
;
A
#
# COMPACT_ATOMS: atom_id res chain seq x y z
N MET A 1 -40.09 -8.04 -5.11
CA MET A 1 -38.92 -8.87 -4.75
C MET A 1 -37.75 -7.90 -4.60
N LYS A 2 -37.33 -7.57 -3.36
CA LYS A 2 -36.18 -6.69 -3.16
C LYS A 2 -34.94 -7.48 -3.59
N ILE A 3 -34.19 -6.95 -4.55
CA ILE A 3 -32.86 -7.45 -4.89
C ILE A 3 -32.06 -7.38 -3.59
N PRO A 4 -31.48 -8.48 -3.07
CA PRO A 4 -30.61 -8.41 -1.91
C PRO A 4 -29.52 -7.39 -2.22
N ALA A 5 -29.30 -6.41 -1.35
CA ALA A 5 -28.17 -5.50 -1.52
C ALA A 5 -26.91 -6.37 -1.58
N GLU A 6 -26.23 -6.38 -2.72
CA GLU A 6 -25.00 -7.16 -2.90
C GLU A 6 -24.07 -6.88 -1.72
N ILE A 7 -23.61 -7.95 -1.06
CA ILE A 7 -22.56 -7.81 -0.06
C ILE A 7 -21.36 -7.18 -0.79
N PRO A 8 -20.81 -6.04 -0.35
CA PRO A 8 -19.56 -5.55 -0.91
C PRO A 8 -18.47 -6.57 -0.60
N GLN A 9 -18.13 -7.37 -1.59
CA GLN A 9 -17.03 -8.32 -1.56
C GLN A 9 -15.74 -7.63 -2.04
N PRO A 10 -14.58 -7.99 -1.49
CA PRO A 10 -14.37 -9.02 -0.45
C PRO A 10 -14.64 -8.54 0.99
N LEU A 11 -15.03 -9.47 1.87
CA LEU A 11 -15.07 -9.25 3.32
C LEU A 11 -13.74 -9.62 3.98
N PHE A 12 -13.43 -8.97 5.10
CA PHE A 12 -12.19 -9.18 5.83
C PHE A 12 -12.42 -9.35 7.33
N LEU A 13 -11.63 -10.23 7.94
CA LEU A 13 -11.55 -10.38 9.39
C LEU A 13 -10.09 -10.39 9.84
N THR A 14 -9.85 -9.81 11.01
CA THR A 14 -8.56 -9.86 11.71
C THR A 14 -8.74 -10.60 13.04
N ALA A 15 -7.66 -10.78 13.79
CA ALA A 15 -7.73 -11.37 15.13
C ALA A 15 -8.76 -10.64 16.02
N VAL A 16 -8.90 -9.31 15.88
CA VAL A 16 -9.83 -8.49 16.66
C VAL A 16 -11.27 -8.92 16.46
N GLU A 17 -11.72 -9.01 15.20
CA GLU A 17 -13.10 -9.41 14.92
C GLU A 17 -13.34 -10.90 15.19
N ILE A 18 -12.35 -11.75 14.96
CA ILE A 18 -12.44 -13.19 15.27
C ILE A 18 -12.61 -13.41 16.78
N GLU A 19 -11.89 -12.67 17.63
CA GLU A 19 -12.03 -12.76 19.08
C GLU A 19 -13.39 -12.25 19.56
N ALA A 20 -13.88 -11.16 18.98
CA ALA A 20 -15.22 -10.65 19.27
C ALA A 20 -16.31 -11.69 18.91
N ILE A 21 -16.19 -12.33 17.74
CA ILE A 21 -17.08 -13.42 17.32
C ILE A 21 -16.98 -14.61 18.28
N ARG A 22 -15.77 -15.04 18.65
CA ARG A 22 -15.56 -16.16 19.57
C ARG A 22 -16.20 -15.91 20.94
N ALA A 23 -15.94 -14.75 21.55
CA ALA A 23 -16.53 -14.37 22.82
C ALA A 23 -18.06 -14.28 22.75
N ALA A 24 -18.61 -13.99 21.57
CA ALA A 24 -20.04 -13.93 21.37
C ALA A 24 -20.72 -15.29 21.27
N LEU A 25 -20.05 -16.26 20.65
CA LEU A 25 -20.50 -17.65 20.48
C LEU A 25 -20.56 -18.45 21.80
N GLU A 26 -19.86 -18.00 22.84
CA GLU A 26 -19.91 -18.57 24.19
C GLU A 26 -21.19 -18.19 24.96
N GLN A 27 -22.01 -17.28 24.42
CA GLN A 27 -23.25 -16.80 25.05
C GLN A 27 -24.49 -17.34 24.34
N MET A 28 -25.67 -17.05 24.89
CA MET A 28 -26.94 -17.47 24.29
C MET A 28 -27.16 -16.76 22.93
N LEU A 29 -27.56 -17.54 21.93
CA LEU A 29 -27.89 -17.09 20.57
C LEU A 29 -29.43 -16.96 20.41
N PRO A 30 -29.92 -16.08 19.53
CA PRO A 30 -29.17 -15.23 18.59
C PRO A 30 -28.50 -14.04 19.28
N ARG A 31 -27.40 -13.56 18.70
CA ARG A 31 -26.66 -12.42 19.25
C ARG A 31 -26.24 -11.43 18.19
N ARG A 32 -26.40 -10.14 18.47
CA ARG A 32 -25.95 -9.05 17.60
C ARG A 32 -24.54 -8.61 17.97
N LEU A 33 -23.72 -8.35 16.97
CA LEU A 33 -22.38 -7.80 17.09
C LEU A 33 -22.20 -6.65 16.13
N THR A 34 -21.43 -5.64 16.53
CA THR A 34 -20.95 -4.59 15.64
C THR A 34 -19.46 -4.82 15.37
N ILE A 35 -19.11 -5.26 14.16
CA ILE A 35 -17.73 -5.58 13.77
C ILE A 35 -17.34 -4.90 12.46
N SER A 36 -16.04 -4.80 12.19
CA SER A 36 -15.54 -4.33 10.90
C SER A 36 -15.38 -5.53 9.95
N LEU A 37 -15.88 -5.40 8.72
CA LEU A 37 -15.69 -6.40 7.67
C LEU A 37 -14.82 -5.90 6.52
N ASN A 38 -14.13 -4.77 6.74
CA ASN A 38 -13.34 -4.06 5.74
C ASN A 38 -12.13 -3.36 6.37
N LEU A 39 -11.45 -4.05 7.29
CA LEU A 39 -10.20 -3.62 7.90
C LEU A 39 -10.31 -2.28 8.63
N GLY A 40 -11.41 -2.08 9.36
CA GLY A 40 -11.66 -0.90 10.20
C GLY A 40 -12.08 0.35 9.45
N ARG A 41 -12.41 0.27 8.15
CA ARG A 41 -12.94 1.42 7.38
C ARG A 41 -14.36 1.79 7.81
N SER A 42 -15.17 0.81 8.21
CA SER A 42 -16.50 1.00 8.77
C SER A 42 -16.90 -0.20 9.61
N HIS A 43 -17.90 -0.01 10.49
CA HIS A 43 -18.51 -1.10 11.23
C HIS A 43 -19.91 -1.42 10.69
N ARG A 44 -20.31 -2.67 10.85
CA ARG A 44 -21.63 -3.20 10.47
C ARG A 44 -22.16 -4.07 11.58
N GLU A 45 -23.47 -4.05 11.75
CA GLU A 45 -24.14 -5.04 12.59
C GLU A 45 -24.19 -6.39 11.85
N VAL A 46 -23.87 -7.46 12.58
CA VAL A 46 -24.03 -8.85 12.17
C VAL A 46 -24.79 -9.61 13.24
N ILE A 47 -25.50 -10.66 12.84
CA ILE A 47 -26.30 -11.48 13.77
C ILE A 47 -25.77 -12.90 13.75
N LEU A 48 -25.23 -13.36 14.87
CA LEU A 48 -24.90 -14.77 15.08
C LEU A 48 -26.19 -15.52 15.40
N THR A 49 -26.64 -16.38 14.48
CA THR A 49 -27.83 -17.23 14.64
C THR A 49 -27.47 -18.61 15.16
N ASP A 50 -26.27 -19.08 14.82
CA ASP A 50 -25.72 -20.39 15.17
C ASP A 50 -24.19 -20.29 15.28
N ARG A 51 -23.52 -21.43 15.46
CA ARG A 51 -22.05 -21.51 15.63
C ARG A 51 -21.26 -21.48 14.32
N ASN A 52 -21.93 -21.66 13.19
CA ASN A 52 -21.32 -21.90 11.89
C ASN A 52 -21.51 -20.73 10.93
N SER A 53 -22.30 -19.71 11.28
CA SER A 53 -22.51 -18.55 10.43
C SER A 53 -22.93 -17.29 11.20
N PHE A 54 -22.76 -16.13 10.56
CA PHE A 54 -23.46 -14.89 10.94
C PHE A 54 -24.24 -14.34 9.76
N LEU A 55 -25.34 -13.65 10.04
CA LEU A 55 -26.08 -12.88 9.05
C LEU A 55 -25.48 -11.48 8.91
N LEU A 56 -25.18 -11.10 7.67
CA LEU A 56 -24.90 -9.72 7.26
C LEU A 56 -26.11 -9.21 6.47
N GLY A 57 -27.00 -8.47 7.13
CA GLY A 57 -28.34 -8.23 6.59
C GLY A 57 -29.14 -9.52 6.57
N GLU A 58 -29.60 -9.92 5.38
CA GLU A 58 -30.31 -11.19 5.16
C GLU A 58 -29.38 -12.33 4.70
N THR A 59 -28.11 -12.02 4.43
CA THR A 59 -27.21 -12.98 3.80
C THR A 59 -26.35 -13.70 4.84
N PRO A 60 -26.36 -15.05 4.88
CA PRO A 60 -25.49 -15.82 5.75
C PRO A 60 -24.03 -15.81 5.26
N VAL A 61 -23.10 -15.67 6.19
CA VAL A 61 -21.65 -15.76 5.96
C VAL A 61 -21.11 -16.85 6.87
N ALA A 62 -20.53 -17.88 6.26
CA ALA A 62 -20.02 -19.04 6.98
C ALA A 62 -18.83 -18.67 7.88
N LEU A 63 -18.81 -19.21 9.09
CA LEU A 63 -17.69 -19.18 10.03
C LEU A 63 -16.97 -20.53 9.96
N THR A 64 -15.96 -20.61 9.09
CA THR A 64 -15.18 -21.83 8.87
C THR A 64 -14.10 -22.03 9.93
N GLU A 65 -13.74 -23.28 10.24
CA GLU A 65 -12.75 -23.65 11.26
C GLU A 65 -11.42 -22.90 11.18
N VAL A 66 -10.99 -22.51 9.97
CA VAL A 66 -9.72 -21.81 9.73
C VAL A 66 -9.61 -20.48 10.50
N LEU A 67 -10.73 -19.84 10.83
CA LEU A 67 -10.78 -18.62 11.63
C LEU A 67 -10.47 -18.88 13.11
N PHE A 68 -10.83 -20.05 13.62
CA PHE A 68 -10.73 -20.38 15.06
C PHE A 68 -9.47 -21.16 15.43
N ARG A 69 -8.65 -21.53 14.44
CA ARG A 69 -7.27 -21.98 14.69
C ARG A 69 -6.47 -20.77 15.18
N LYS A 70 -5.74 -20.90 16.29
CA LYS A 70 -4.96 -19.83 16.97
C LYS A 70 -4.36 -18.85 15.93
N PRO A 71 -5.00 -17.70 15.67
CA PRO A 71 -4.55 -16.82 14.62
C PRO A 71 -3.31 -16.09 15.10
N GLU A 72 -2.27 -15.99 14.27
CA GLU A 72 -1.20 -15.05 14.54
C GLU A 72 -1.78 -13.63 14.51
N ASP A 73 -1.40 -12.77 15.46
CA ASP A 73 -1.92 -11.41 15.65
C ASP A 73 -1.93 -10.57 14.36
N ARG A 74 -1.05 -10.88 13.40
CA ARG A 74 -0.85 -10.11 12.17
C ARG A 74 -1.55 -10.68 10.93
N THR A 75 -2.34 -11.75 11.08
CA THR A 75 -3.03 -12.41 9.96
C THR A 75 -4.30 -11.64 9.58
N ILE A 76 -4.51 -11.47 8.28
CA ILE A 76 -5.80 -11.01 7.73
C ILE A 76 -6.43 -12.19 7.01
N PHE A 77 -7.71 -12.41 7.26
CA PHE A 77 -8.54 -13.34 6.50
C PHE A 77 -9.40 -12.57 5.52
N ILE A 78 -9.52 -13.13 4.31
CA ILE A 78 -10.40 -12.65 3.24
C ILE A 78 -11.46 -13.70 2.97
N PHE A 79 -12.71 -13.29 2.79
CA PHE A 79 -13.80 -14.17 2.37
C PHE A 79 -13.93 -14.13 0.86
N GLU A 80 -13.62 -15.24 0.19
CA GLU A 80 -13.74 -15.38 -1.26
C GLU A 80 -14.24 -16.77 -1.61
N GLN A 81 -15.15 -16.87 -2.58
CA GLN A 81 -15.74 -18.15 -3.02
C GLN A 81 -16.31 -18.95 -1.83
N GLU A 82 -17.11 -18.27 -1.00
CA GLU A 82 -17.82 -18.84 0.16
C GLU A 82 -16.92 -19.40 1.27
N ALA A 83 -15.62 -19.09 1.26
CA ALA A 83 -14.67 -19.57 2.26
C ALA A 83 -13.73 -18.47 2.75
N TRP A 84 -13.35 -18.54 4.03
CA TRP A 84 -12.28 -17.73 4.59
C TRP A 84 -10.92 -18.32 4.23
N LYS A 85 -10.01 -17.47 3.77
CA LYS A 85 -8.62 -17.83 3.48
C LYS A 85 -7.70 -16.76 4.08
N LYS A 86 -6.47 -17.13 4.41
CA LYS A 86 -5.44 -16.12 4.71
C LYS A 86 -5.27 -15.24 3.47
N TRP A 87 -5.21 -13.93 3.65
CA TRP A 87 -5.03 -12.99 2.54
C TRP A 87 -3.57 -12.95 2.10
N GLN A 88 -3.21 -13.98 1.35
CA GLN A 88 -1.86 -14.24 0.87
C GLN A 88 -1.94 -14.98 -0.46
N ARG A 89 -0.87 -14.90 -1.25
CA ARG A 89 -0.79 -15.49 -2.58
C ARG A 89 0.63 -15.93 -2.87
N PHE A 90 0.78 -17.09 -3.51
CA PHE A 90 2.04 -17.51 -4.11
C PHE A 90 1.93 -17.38 -5.63
N ASP A 91 2.95 -16.80 -6.24
CA ASP A 91 3.09 -16.74 -7.69
C ASP A 91 4.14 -17.77 -8.11
N SER A 92 3.68 -18.87 -8.73
CA SER A 92 4.54 -19.96 -9.17
C SER A 92 5.48 -19.57 -10.32
N ALA A 93 5.13 -18.55 -11.11
CA ALA A 93 5.96 -18.12 -12.23
C ALA A 93 7.18 -17.32 -11.74
N THR A 94 6.99 -16.49 -10.72
CA THR A 94 8.07 -15.65 -10.16
C THR A 94 8.70 -16.25 -8.90
N GLY A 95 8.09 -17.27 -8.31
CA GLY A 95 8.48 -17.83 -7.02
C GLY A 95 8.24 -16.89 -5.84
N LYS A 96 7.50 -15.79 -6.03
CA LYS A 96 7.25 -14.78 -5.00
C LYS A 96 6.04 -15.15 -4.14
N PHE A 97 6.16 -14.87 -2.84
CA PHE A 97 5.08 -15.04 -1.89
C PHE A 97 4.62 -13.69 -1.34
N TYR A 98 3.34 -13.38 -1.47
CA TYR A 98 2.74 -12.13 -1.06
C TYR A 98 1.83 -12.38 0.14
N LYS A 99 2.00 -11.61 1.21
CA LYS A 99 1.15 -11.68 2.40
C LYS A 99 0.69 -10.29 2.78
N MET A 100 -0.62 -10.09 2.85
CA MET A 100 -1.18 -8.89 3.45
C MET A 100 -1.15 -9.04 4.96
N VAL A 101 -0.71 -7.98 5.65
CA VAL A 101 -0.34 -8.06 7.05
C VAL A 101 -1.08 -6.99 7.83
N PHE A 102 -1.77 -7.44 8.89
CA PHE A 102 -2.44 -6.56 9.81
C PHE A 102 -1.42 -5.71 10.58
N THR A 103 -1.76 -4.43 10.75
CA THR A 103 -0.92 -3.42 11.40
C THR A 103 -1.54 -3.02 12.73
N ALA A 104 -2.78 -2.51 12.69
CA ALA A 104 -3.56 -2.14 13.86
C ALA A 104 -5.04 -1.94 13.46
N PRO A 105 -5.98 -1.93 14.43
CA PRO A 105 -7.37 -1.59 14.18
C PRO A 105 -7.51 -0.21 13.54
N ALA A 106 -8.44 -0.08 12.59
CA ALA A 106 -8.70 1.17 11.85
C ALA A 106 -7.44 1.79 11.19
N ARG A 107 -6.43 0.96 10.87
CA ARG A 107 -5.25 1.34 10.11
C ARG A 107 -5.13 0.49 8.84
N PRO A 108 -4.57 1.05 7.76
CA PRO A 108 -4.32 0.29 6.54
C PRO A 108 -3.37 -0.89 6.78
N PRO A 109 -3.60 -2.03 6.13
CA PRO A 109 -2.66 -3.15 6.16
C PRO A 109 -1.37 -2.79 5.42
N THR A 110 -0.33 -3.57 5.66
CA THR A 110 0.89 -3.56 4.84
C THR A 110 1.00 -4.85 4.01
N ILE A 111 2.01 -4.92 3.16
CA ILE A 111 2.35 -6.11 2.37
C ILE A 111 3.77 -6.57 2.70
N GLU A 112 3.93 -7.88 2.74
CA GLU A 112 5.21 -8.58 2.76
C GLU A 112 5.36 -9.38 1.46
N ILE A 113 6.51 -9.24 0.80
CA ILE A 113 6.83 -9.94 -0.45
C ILE A 113 8.10 -10.77 -0.20
N SER A 114 7.98 -12.09 -0.28
CA SER A 114 9.05 -13.07 -0.04
C SER A 114 9.82 -12.81 1.26
N GLY A 115 9.10 -12.55 2.35
CA GLY A 115 9.68 -12.26 3.68
C GLY A 115 10.16 -10.81 3.86
N VAL A 116 10.10 -9.98 2.82
CA VAL A 116 10.48 -8.57 2.88
C VAL A 116 9.26 -7.71 3.13
N LYS A 117 9.19 -7.08 4.30
CA LYS A 117 8.16 -6.06 4.59
C LYS A 117 8.42 -4.82 3.75
N MET A 118 7.37 -4.37 3.05
CA MET A 118 7.49 -3.25 2.10
C MET A 118 7.29 -1.87 2.75
N HIS A 119 6.60 -1.77 3.90
CA HIS A 119 6.46 -0.53 4.68
C HIS A 119 7.18 -0.64 6.05
N VAL A 120 7.57 0.50 6.64
CA VAL A 120 8.19 0.54 7.97
C VAL A 120 7.15 0.20 9.03
N THR A 121 7.25 -0.96 9.69
CA THR A 121 6.25 -1.42 10.67
C THR A 121 6.75 -1.50 12.12
N LYS A 122 8.01 -1.15 12.42
CA LYS A 122 8.52 -1.30 13.78
C LYS A 122 8.04 -0.16 14.69
N ASP A 123 8.01 1.06 14.16
CA ASP A 123 7.69 2.29 14.91
C ASP A 123 6.70 3.21 14.15
N ALA A 124 6.07 2.70 13.08
CA ALA A 124 5.14 3.46 12.23
C ALA A 124 4.11 2.52 11.57
N ASP A 125 2.99 3.08 11.14
CA ASP A 125 2.00 2.44 10.26
C ASP A 125 1.99 3.14 8.88
N PRO A 126 1.32 2.56 7.86
CA PRO A 126 1.36 3.13 6.51
C PRO A 126 0.79 4.55 6.38
N VAL A 127 -0.08 4.99 7.30
CA VAL A 127 -0.59 6.38 7.31
C VAL A 127 0.53 7.33 7.74
N MET A 128 1.21 6.99 8.84
CA MET A 128 2.35 7.79 9.32
C MET A 128 3.49 7.82 8.31
N ASP A 129 3.84 6.67 7.71
CA ASP A 129 4.86 6.58 6.66
C ASP A 129 4.52 7.50 5.48
N THR A 130 3.29 7.41 4.96
CA THR A 130 2.79 8.27 3.88
C THR A 130 2.88 9.76 4.24
N GLY A 131 2.42 10.13 5.43
CA GLY A 131 2.45 11.51 5.90
C GLY A 131 3.87 12.06 6.00
N ASN A 132 4.79 11.28 6.56
CA ASN A 132 6.18 11.65 6.71
C ASN A 132 6.88 11.80 5.36
N LYS A 133 6.61 10.93 4.38
CA LYS A 133 7.13 11.03 3.00
C LYS A 133 6.67 12.34 2.34
N ILE A 134 5.37 12.62 2.37
CA ILE A 134 4.81 13.84 1.77
C ILE A 134 5.35 15.11 2.46
N ALA A 135 5.53 15.08 3.78
CA ALA A 135 6.06 16.20 4.55
C ALA A 135 7.52 16.56 4.21
N THR A 136 8.26 15.69 3.52
CA THR A 136 9.63 16.01 3.04
C THR A 136 9.63 17.02 1.90
N LEU A 137 8.52 17.15 1.19
CA LEU A 137 8.33 18.05 0.06
C LEU A 137 7.85 19.40 0.58
N HIS A 138 8.40 20.50 0.06
CA HIS A 138 7.94 21.84 0.44
C HIS A 138 6.57 22.15 -0.15
N LYS A 139 6.29 21.66 -1.37
CA LYS A 139 5.02 21.85 -2.05
C LYS A 139 4.61 20.57 -2.78
N ILE A 140 3.35 20.18 -2.58
CA ILE A 140 2.71 19.15 -3.38
C ILE A 140 1.57 19.75 -4.21
N SER A 141 1.77 19.83 -5.52
CA SER A 141 0.83 20.46 -6.44
C SER A 141 1.07 20.02 -7.88
N GLY A 142 0.10 20.24 -8.76
CA GLY A 142 0.26 19.97 -10.19
C GLY A 142 0.16 18.48 -10.51
N THR A 143 1.03 17.99 -11.40
CA THR A 143 1.10 16.59 -11.81
C THR A 143 2.15 15.86 -10.98
N VAL A 144 1.73 14.81 -10.28
CA VAL A 144 2.58 14.00 -9.40
C VAL A 144 2.84 12.64 -10.05
N LEU A 145 4.07 12.13 -9.94
CA LEU A 145 4.42 10.74 -10.20
C LEU A 145 4.63 10.01 -8.87
N ASP A 146 3.99 8.87 -8.67
CA ASP A 146 4.33 7.91 -7.63
C ASP A 146 4.88 6.64 -8.31
N THR A 147 6.14 6.31 -8.07
CA THR A 147 6.74 5.13 -8.69
C THR A 147 6.57 3.90 -7.81
N CYS A 148 6.37 2.74 -8.43
CA CYS A 148 6.32 1.43 -7.78
C CYS A 148 5.10 1.18 -6.90
N LEU A 149 4.12 2.11 -6.83
CA LEU A 149 2.79 2.01 -6.22
C LEU A 149 2.71 1.56 -4.74
N GLY A 150 3.27 0.40 -4.42
CA GLY A 150 3.11 -0.31 -3.17
C GLY A 150 1.65 -0.70 -3.00
N LEU A 151 0.99 -0.16 -1.98
CA LEU A 151 -0.47 -0.30 -1.82
C LEU A 151 -1.24 0.96 -2.23
N GLY A 152 -0.57 1.94 -2.85
CA GLY A 152 -1.17 3.16 -3.37
C GLY A 152 -1.47 4.24 -2.35
N TYR A 153 -1.08 4.06 -1.08
CA TYR A 153 -1.42 5.00 -0.01
C TYR A 153 -0.83 6.39 -0.24
N THR A 154 0.42 6.47 -0.70
CA THR A 154 1.07 7.73 -1.04
C THR A 154 0.35 8.43 -2.19
N ALA A 155 0.12 7.76 -3.31
CA ALA A 155 -0.67 8.28 -4.43
C ALA A 155 -2.07 8.79 -4.01
N ILE A 156 -2.79 8.03 -3.17
CA ILE A 156 -4.11 8.42 -2.66
C ILE A 156 -4.01 9.72 -1.84
N ALA A 157 -3.11 9.77 -0.87
CA ALA A 157 -2.91 10.94 -0.02
C ALA A 157 -2.47 12.18 -0.83
N CYS A 158 -1.73 11.98 -1.91
CA CYS A 158 -1.38 13.06 -2.84
C CYS A 158 -2.61 13.59 -3.59
N ALA A 159 -3.45 12.71 -4.11
CA ALA A 159 -4.65 13.08 -4.87
C ALA A 159 -5.69 13.85 -4.04
N GLU A 160 -5.73 13.60 -2.73
CA GLU A 160 -6.58 14.33 -1.78
C GLU A 160 -6.19 15.81 -1.64
N LYS A 161 -4.95 16.18 -1.99
CA LYS A 161 -4.51 17.58 -1.96
C LYS A 161 -5.21 18.36 -3.07
N LYS A 162 -5.86 19.48 -2.70
CA LYS A 162 -6.61 20.33 -3.64
C LYS A 162 -5.75 20.84 -4.81
N GLN A 163 -4.46 21.05 -4.57
CA GLN A 163 -3.49 21.62 -5.50
C GLN A 163 -2.96 20.58 -6.49
N VAL A 164 -3.14 19.30 -6.20
CA VAL A 164 -2.78 18.19 -7.10
C VAL A 164 -3.88 18.02 -8.14
N LYS A 165 -3.47 18.10 -9.40
CA LYS A 165 -4.34 17.98 -10.58
C LYS A 165 -4.44 16.53 -11.05
N ARG A 166 -3.33 15.79 -11.00
CA ARG A 166 -3.22 14.41 -11.46
C ARG A 166 -2.10 13.69 -10.73
N VAL A 167 -2.29 12.40 -10.49
CA VAL A 167 -1.28 11.49 -9.95
C VAL A 167 -1.17 10.32 -10.93
N LEU A 168 -0.01 10.18 -11.56
CA LEU A 168 0.31 9.00 -12.37
C LEU A 168 1.07 8.03 -11.49
N VAL A 169 0.71 6.75 -11.58
CA VAL A 169 1.31 5.71 -10.74
C VAL A 169 1.72 4.54 -11.62
N CYS A 170 2.94 4.04 -11.46
CA CYS A 170 3.42 2.87 -12.19
C CYS A 170 3.72 1.72 -11.22
N GLU A 171 3.30 0.51 -11.57
CA GLU A 171 3.57 -0.74 -10.84
C GLU A 171 4.03 -1.80 -11.85
N ALA A 172 5.08 -2.55 -11.51
CA ALA A 172 5.57 -3.64 -12.34
C ALA A 172 4.86 -4.97 -12.04
N ASP A 173 4.40 -5.15 -10.80
CA ASP A 173 3.93 -6.44 -10.28
C ASP A 173 2.39 -6.53 -10.29
N MET A 174 1.86 -7.37 -11.17
CA MET A 174 0.42 -7.61 -11.30
C MET A 174 -0.19 -8.14 -9.99
N ASN A 175 0.56 -8.89 -9.18
CA ASN A 175 0.05 -9.42 -7.92
C ASN A 175 -0.18 -8.29 -6.91
N VAL A 176 0.72 -7.31 -6.85
CA VAL A 176 0.55 -6.12 -5.99
C VAL A 176 -0.67 -5.31 -6.41
N PHE A 177 -0.83 -5.09 -7.71
CA PHE A 177 -1.99 -4.39 -8.25
C PHE A 177 -3.32 -5.13 -7.99
N HIS A 178 -3.32 -6.46 -8.06
CA HIS A 178 -4.49 -7.28 -7.70
C HIS A 178 -4.84 -7.16 -6.21
N LEU A 179 -3.85 -7.20 -5.32
CA LEU A 179 -4.06 -6.97 -3.89
C LEU A 179 -4.61 -5.57 -3.62
N CYS A 180 -4.16 -4.54 -4.35
CA CYS A 180 -4.75 -3.20 -4.26
C CYS A 180 -6.24 -3.18 -4.64
N ARG A 181 -6.65 -3.95 -5.65
CA ARG A 181 -8.07 -4.02 -6.07
C ARG A 181 -8.97 -4.60 -4.98
N GLN A 182 -8.47 -5.56 -4.21
CA GLN A 182 -9.18 -6.15 -3.08
C GLN A 182 -9.13 -5.25 -1.84
N ASN A 183 -8.02 -4.52 -1.63
CA ASN A 183 -7.78 -3.77 -0.40
C ASN A 183 -8.74 -2.57 -0.23
N PRO A 184 -9.58 -2.55 0.82
CA PRO A 184 -10.52 -1.45 1.03
C PRO A 184 -9.84 -0.10 1.33
N TRP A 185 -8.58 -0.12 1.78
CA TRP A 185 -7.76 1.09 1.95
C TRP A 185 -7.13 1.60 0.65
N SER A 186 -7.05 0.76 -0.38
CA SER A 186 -6.54 1.14 -1.71
C SER A 186 -7.68 1.51 -2.68
N ALA A 187 -8.95 1.41 -2.28
CA ALA A 187 -10.10 1.62 -3.18
C ALA A 187 -10.07 2.97 -3.92
N ALA A 188 -9.61 4.04 -3.25
CA ALA A 188 -9.49 5.36 -3.85
C ALA A 188 -8.49 5.42 -5.02
N LEU A 189 -7.53 4.49 -5.10
CA LEU A 189 -6.60 4.35 -6.23
C LEU A 189 -7.34 4.16 -7.56
N PHE A 190 -8.51 3.50 -7.53
CA PHE A 190 -9.31 3.17 -8.72
C PHE A 190 -10.56 4.02 -8.86
N ALA A 191 -11.01 4.68 -7.80
CA ALA A 191 -12.21 5.52 -7.80
C ALA A 191 -11.91 7.02 -7.98
N ASN A 192 -10.73 7.48 -7.56
CA ASN A 192 -10.36 8.89 -7.66
C ASN A 192 -9.90 9.23 -9.08
N ARG A 193 -10.66 10.08 -9.79
CA ARG A 193 -10.38 10.50 -11.18
C ARG A 193 -9.04 11.20 -11.38
N LYS A 194 -8.40 11.69 -10.30
CA LYS A 194 -7.05 12.27 -10.39
C LYS A 194 -5.98 11.20 -10.54
N ILE A 195 -6.23 9.97 -10.12
CA ILE A 195 -5.24 8.90 -10.06
C ILE A 195 -5.34 8.04 -11.33
N GLN A 196 -4.19 7.80 -11.95
CA GLN A 196 -4.07 6.93 -13.10
C GLN A 196 -3.01 5.86 -12.81
N PRO A 197 -3.41 4.70 -12.25
CA PRO A 197 -2.49 3.60 -12.02
C PRO A 197 -2.30 2.79 -13.31
N VAL A 198 -1.05 2.50 -13.66
CA VAL A 198 -0.67 1.69 -14.82
C VAL A 198 0.25 0.54 -14.41
N LEU A 199 0.05 -0.61 -15.05
CA LEU A 199 0.86 -1.79 -14.83
C LEU A 199 2.02 -1.81 -15.84
N VAL A 200 3.04 -1.00 -15.56
CA VAL A 200 4.23 -0.83 -16.39
C VAL A 200 5.42 -0.61 -15.44
N PRO A 201 6.58 -1.27 -15.65
CA PRO A 201 7.79 -0.99 -14.90
C PRO A 201 8.16 0.51 -14.96
N ALA A 202 8.70 1.04 -13.86
CA ALA A 202 8.94 2.48 -13.76
C ALA A 202 9.89 3.01 -14.84
N GLN A 203 10.92 2.23 -15.21
CA GLN A 203 11.90 2.60 -16.24
C GLN A 203 11.22 2.75 -17.61
N ASP A 204 10.36 1.78 -17.96
CA ASP A 204 9.63 1.77 -19.22
C ASP A 204 8.60 2.89 -19.25
N PHE A 205 7.85 3.06 -18.17
CA PHE A 205 6.84 4.12 -18.04
C PHE A 205 7.48 5.50 -18.26
N ILE A 206 8.58 5.79 -17.55
CA ILE A 206 9.26 7.09 -17.61
C ILE A 206 9.87 7.35 -18.99
N SER A 207 10.32 6.31 -19.70
CA SER A 207 10.89 6.46 -21.05
C SER A 207 9.91 7.07 -22.05
N GLY A 208 8.61 6.80 -21.89
CA GLY A 208 7.55 7.34 -22.73
C GLY A 208 7.01 8.70 -22.29
N ILE A 209 7.48 9.25 -21.17
CA ILE A 209 7.00 10.55 -20.66
C ILE A 209 7.78 11.69 -21.32
N PRO A 210 7.10 12.76 -21.80
CA PRO A 210 7.76 13.97 -22.29
C PRO A 210 8.62 14.67 -21.24
N ASP A 211 9.57 15.46 -21.71
CA ASP A 211 10.40 16.30 -20.86
C ASP A 211 9.53 17.31 -20.08
N SER A 212 9.94 17.63 -18.85
CA SER A 212 9.29 18.66 -18.02
C SER A 212 7.77 18.50 -17.83
N TYR A 213 7.33 17.27 -17.58
CA TYR A 213 5.93 16.92 -17.37
C TYR A 213 5.49 16.97 -15.90
N PHE A 214 6.33 16.49 -14.98
CA PHE A 214 5.97 16.31 -13.58
C PHE A 214 6.41 17.49 -12.69
N ASP A 215 5.52 17.91 -11.80
CA ASP A 215 5.79 18.92 -10.78
C ASP A 215 6.41 18.28 -9.52
N VAL A 216 6.03 17.03 -9.23
CA VAL A 216 6.52 16.25 -8.08
C VAL A 216 6.75 14.81 -8.49
N VAL A 217 7.84 14.21 -8.01
CA VAL A 217 8.11 12.77 -8.11
C VAL A 217 8.30 12.20 -6.71
N LEU A 218 7.52 11.17 -6.38
CA LEU A 218 7.67 10.32 -5.20
C LEU A 218 8.25 8.99 -5.69
N HIS A 219 9.55 8.82 -5.50
CA HIS A 219 10.28 7.62 -5.91
C HIS A 219 10.50 6.67 -4.72
N ASP A 220 9.59 5.72 -4.54
CA ASP A 220 9.59 4.76 -3.43
C ASP A 220 9.82 3.31 -3.90
N PRO A 221 11.02 2.99 -4.43
CA PRO A 221 11.27 1.68 -5.03
C PRO A 221 11.39 0.57 -3.97
N PRO A 222 11.29 -0.70 -4.41
CA PRO A 222 11.76 -1.84 -3.61
C PRO A 222 13.22 -1.66 -3.18
N ARG A 223 13.65 -2.40 -2.16
CA ARG A 223 15.04 -2.36 -1.68
C ARG A 223 16.02 -2.56 -2.84
N PHE A 224 17.16 -1.86 -2.80
CA PHE A 224 18.22 -1.91 -3.81
C PHE A 224 18.57 -3.33 -4.31
N ALA A 225 18.63 -4.33 -3.43
CA ALA A 225 18.94 -5.71 -3.82
C ALA A 225 17.92 -6.35 -4.78
N MET A 226 16.69 -5.84 -4.84
CA MET A 226 15.62 -6.32 -5.71
C MET A 226 15.51 -5.53 -7.03
N SER A 227 15.91 -4.25 -7.01
CA SER A 227 15.71 -3.33 -8.14
C SER A 227 16.86 -2.31 -8.26
N PRO A 228 18.12 -2.75 -8.43
CA PRO A 228 19.28 -1.86 -8.45
C PRO A 228 19.24 -0.83 -9.59
N GLU A 229 18.56 -1.15 -10.68
CA GLU A 229 18.39 -0.29 -11.84
C GLU A 229 17.63 1.02 -11.51
N LEU A 230 16.76 1.01 -10.50
CA LEU A 230 16.03 2.18 -10.00
C LEU A 230 16.92 3.14 -9.19
N TYR A 231 18.13 2.71 -8.84
CA TYR A 231 19.11 3.50 -8.12
C TYR A 231 20.29 3.96 -9.01
N SER A 232 20.13 3.84 -10.33
CA SER A 232 21.20 4.10 -11.30
C SER A 232 21.25 5.56 -11.77
N GLU A 233 22.43 6.00 -12.22
CA GLU A 233 22.59 7.32 -12.83
C GLU A 233 21.64 7.51 -14.03
N LYS A 234 21.48 6.48 -14.87
CA LYS A 234 20.56 6.51 -16.01
C LYS A 234 19.13 6.81 -15.56
N PHE A 235 18.63 6.07 -14.56
CA PHE A 235 17.28 6.27 -14.06
C PHE A 235 17.10 7.67 -13.45
N TYR A 236 18.09 8.18 -12.72
CA TYR A 236 18.04 9.54 -12.19
C TYR A 236 18.10 10.61 -13.30
N ARG A 237 18.82 10.39 -14.41
CA ARG A 237 18.77 11.27 -15.59
C ARG A 237 17.39 11.29 -16.22
N ASP A 238 16.75 10.13 -16.30
CA ASP A 238 15.37 10.00 -16.80
C ASP A 238 14.38 10.74 -15.88
N LEU A 239 14.51 10.61 -14.56
CA LEU A 239 13.74 11.41 -13.58
C LEU A 239 13.97 12.91 -13.75
N PHE A 240 15.23 13.32 -13.84
CA PHE A 240 15.58 14.73 -14.03
C PHE A 240 14.95 15.26 -15.32
N ARG A 241 14.98 14.51 -16.43
CA ARG A 241 14.40 14.90 -17.71
C ARG A 241 12.89 15.18 -17.61
N ILE A 242 12.12 14.27 -17.02
CA ILE A 242 10.66 14.36 -16.94
C ILE A 242 10.15 15.38 -15.92
N MET A 243 10.99 15.81 -14.97
CA MET A 243 10.60 16.82 -13.98
C MET A 243 10.64 18.23 -14.56
N LYS A 244 9.72 19.10 -14.14
CA LYS A 244 9.74 20.53 -14.46
C LYS A 244 10.84 21.24 -13.66
N ARG A 245 11.28 22.41 -14.16
CA ARG A 245 12.17 23.29 -13.39
C ARG A 245 11.51 23.68 -12.07
N GLY A 246 12.22 23.51 -10.96
CA GLY A 246 11.71 23.70 -9.61
C GLY A 246 10.88 22.54 -9.07
N GLY A 247 10.72 21.45 -9.82
CA GLY A 247 10.00 20.26 -9.40
C GLY A 247 10.70 19.57 -8.22
N GLU A 248 9.91 18.91 -7.37
CA GLU A 248 10.41 18.28 -6.14
C GLU A 248 10.47 16.76 -6.26
N LEU A 249 11.54 16.17 -5.73
CA LEU A 249 11.76 14.73 -5.67
C LEU A 249 11.85 14.30 -4.21
N TYR A 250 11.11 13.26 -3.85
CA TYR A 250 11.42 12.41 -2.71
C TYR A 250 11.89 11.05 -3.24
N HIS A 251 12.96 10.50 -2.67
CA HIS A 251 13.45 9.17 -3.02
C HIS A 251 13.73 8.34 -1.75
N TYR A 252 13.03 7.22 -1.59
CA TYR A 252 13.26 6.29 -0.49
C TYR A 252 14.55 5.47 -0.67
N THR A 253 15.37 5.44 0.37
CA THR A 253 16.63 4.68 0.39
C THR A 253 16.73 3.73 1.60
N GLY A 254 15.67 3.61 2.39
CA GLY A 254 15.67 2.81 3.61
C GLY A 254 16.36 3.48 4.81
N ASN A 255 16.58 2.71 5.87
CA ASN A 255 17.17 3.22 7.11
C ASN A 255 18.67 3.51 6.95
N PRO A 256 19.11 4.77 7.13
CA PRO A 256 20.53 5.14 6.97
C PRO A 256 21.45 4.47 7.99
N ASN A 257 20.91 3.99 9.12
CA ASN A 257 21.66 3.38 10.22
C ASN A 257 21.85 1.85 10.06
N GLN A 258 21.37 1.24 8.98
CA GLN A 258 21.74 -0.15 8.68
C GLN A 258 23.21 -0.19 8.26
N ARG A 259 24.04 -0.73 9.16
CA ARG A 259 25.49 -0.91 8.97
C ARG A 259 25.77 -1.75 7.73
N VAL A 260 26.12 -1.10 6.63
CA VAL A 260 26.83 -1.74 5.51
C VAL A 260 28.31 -1.43 5.69
N ARG A 261 29.20 -2.42 5.47
CA ARG A 261 30.67 -2.25 5.53
C ARG A 261 31.23 -1.29 4.45
N LYS A 262 30.36 -0.65 3.66
CA LYS A 262 30.63 0.28 2.56
C LYS A 262 29.74 1.52 2.73
N LYS A 263 30.07 2.59 1.99
CA LYS A 263 29.31 3.85 1.90
C LYS A 263 27.80 3.60 1.83
N SER A 264 27.01 4.26 2.69
CA SER A 264 25.57 3.98 2.78
C SER A 264 24.85 4.32 1.46
N LEU A 265 23.78 3.59 1.15
CA LEU A 265 22.96 3.80 -0.05
C LEU A 265 22.46 5.24 -0.15
N LEU A 266 22.13 5.85 1.00
CA LEU A 266 21.73 7.25 1.10
C LEU A 266 22.83 8.19 0.57
N ILE A 267 24.09 7.99 0.95
CA ILE A 267 25.19 8.86 0.51
C ILE A 267 25.41 8.69 -1.01
N GLN A 268 25.45 7.44 -1.50
CA GLN A 268 25.61 7.17 -2.93
C GLN A 268 24.49 7.79 -3.76
N THR A 269 23.24 7.68 -3.29
CA THR A 269 22.07 8.28 -3.93
C THR A 269 22.18 9.80 -4.01
N ARG A 270 22.62 10.46 -2.93
CA ARG A 270 22.80 11.92 -2.91
C ARG A 270 23.85 12.39 -3.91
N GLU A 271 24.96 11.67 -4.02
CA GLU A 271 26.04 11.99 -4.96
C GLU A 271 25.58 11.85 -6.41
N LEU A 272 24.93 10.74 -6.75
CA LEU A 272 24.40 10.50 -8.09
C LEU A 272 23.33 11.54 -8.48
N LEU A 273 22.39 11.86 -7.58
CA LEU A 273 21.41 12.92 -7.83
C LEU A 273 22.08 14.28 -8.09
N THR A 274 23.11 14.61 -7.30
CA THR A 274 23.88 15.85 -7.49
C THR A 274 24.61 15.86 -8.84
N GLN A 275 25.24 14.74 -9.22
CA GLN A 275 25.95 14.57 -10.49
C GLN A 275 25.02 14.70 -11.70
N VAL A 276 23.78 14.21 -11.60
CA VAL A 276 22.76 14.34 -12.66
C VAL A 276 22.29 15.78 -12.83
N GLY A 277 22.39 16.60 -11.78
CA GLY A 277 22.06 18.03 -11.82
C GLY A 277 20.99 18.47 -10.82
N PHE A 278 20.48 17.56 -9.98
CA PHE A 278 19.56 17.94 -8.91
C PHE A 278 20.24 18.88 -7.91
N ARG A 279 19.44 19.80 -7.35
CA ARG A 279 19.83 20.80 -6.37
C ARG A 279 19.15 20.53 -5.03
N GLN A 280 19.64 21.18 -3.97
CA GLN A 280 19.11 21.06 -2.61
C GLN A 280 18.99 19.60 -2.12
N VAL A 281 19.93 18.76 -2.54
CA VAL A 281 19.94 17.31 -2.24
C VAL A 281 20.28 17.09 -0.76
N LYS A 282 19.27 16.72 0.02
CA LYS A 282 19.35 16.57 1.48
C LYS A 282 18.77 15.25 1.95
N GLN A 283 19.25 14.77 3.10
CA GLN A 283 18.62 13.65 3.78
C GLN A 283 17.20 14.03 4.21
N ALA A 284 16.29 13.07 4.06
CA ALA A 284 14.87 13.18 4.38
C ALA A 284 14.39 11.92 5.11
N TYR A 285 13.09 11.81 5.37
CA TYR A 285 12.49 10.65 6.05
C TYR A 285 12.82 9.33 5.31
N PHE A 286 13.70 8.52 5.90
CA PHE A 286 14.22 7.25 5.32
C PHE A 286 14.65 7.35 3.85
N GLY A 287 15.16 8.51 3.44
CA GLY A 287 15.39 8.80 2.04
C GLY A 287 16.13 10.11 1.78
N VAL A 288 15.99 10.60 0.55
CA VAL A 288 16.59 11.82 0.04
C VAL A 288 15.49 12.72 -0.54
N ALA A 289 15.57 14.01 -0.27
CA ALA A 289 14.77 15.03 -0.95
C ALA A 289 15.67 15.88 -1.84
N ALA A 290 15.18 16.26 -3.03
CA ALA A 290 15.93 17.04 -4.00
C ALA A 290 14.99 17.88 -4.88
N ARG A 291 15.57 18.81 -5.65
CA ARG A 291 14.85 19.67 -6.61
C ARG A 291 15.55 19.71 -7.95
N LYS A 292 14.78 19.85 -9.04
CA LYS A 292 15.33 20.16 -10.37
C LYS A 292 15.58 21.66 -10.53
#